data_AF-A0A094IEI4-F1
#
_entry.id   AF-A0A094IEI4-F1
#
_cell.length_a   1.000
_cell.length_b   1.000
_cell.length_c   1.000
_cell.angle_alpha   90.00
_cell.angle_beta   90.00
_cell.angle_gamma   90.00
#
_symmetry.space_group_name_H-M   'P 1'
#
loop_
_entity.id
_entity.type
_entity.pdbx_description
1 polymer ?
#
loop_
_entity_poly.entity_id
_entity_poly.type
_entity_poly.pdbx_seq_one_letter_code
_entity_poly.pdbx_strand_id
1 'polypeptide(L)'
;MISLIKLHFSYLFSWKIIYISLIIILITMISFVFLSKFYVDHNLLVYYESFYLEEYLFSSISLIKIVVLLQSMFLVINGFIINKYDVYILIRRDRILTLTSKLMVLIIGIVIFILFLYLLMNIIGLFLTPYYQVDINLFEFLIDLVIFGVLYTLLYVLLIIITKNMYSLLIIFITYFVSSISLEYLVLKSDLSLFSKLLNLVFVDIGYFKNLGYDLYFSNLYYIALCFGLLEVILVFYNKNDIIN
;
A
#
# COMPACT_ATOMS: atom_id res chain seq x y z
N MET A 1 -20.80 -16.60 -2.28
CA MET A 1 -19.74 -15.59 -2.15
C MET A 1 -19.24 -15.45 -0.71
N ILE A 2 -20.12 -15.09 0.26
CA ILE A 2 -19.72 -14.85 1.66
C ILE A 2 -18.99 -16.05 2.31
N SER A 3 -19.47 -17.28 2.09
CA SER A 3 -18.81 -18.49 2.60
C SER A 3 -17.40 -18.70 2.05
N LEU A 4 -17.17 -18.37 0.77
CA LEU A 4 -15.86 -18.43 0.13
C LEU A 4 -14.94 -17.33 0.64
N ILE A 5 -15.46 -16.11 0.83
CA ILE A 5 -14.71 -15.00 1.44
C ILE A 5 -14.24 -15.40 2.85
N LYS A 6 -15.12 -15.97 3.69
CA LYS A 6 -14.75 -16.47 5.02
C LYS A 6 -13.66 -17.53 4.96
N LEU A 7 -13.76 -18.46 4.02
CA LEU A 7 -12.77 -19.52 3.81
C LEU A 7 -11.42 -18.92 3.39
N HIS A 8 -11.41 -18.06 2.36
CA HIS A 8 -10.20 -17.38 1.90
C HIS A 8 -9.57 -16.55 3.02
N PHE A 9 -10.38 -15.86 3.82
CA PHE A 9 -9.91 -15.12 5.00
C PHE A 9 -9.25 -16.04 6.02
N SER A 10 -9.84 -17.19 6.36
CA SER A 10 -9.25 -18.13 7.32
C SER A 10 -7.90 -18.70 6.86
N TYR A 11 -7.70 -18.89 5.56
CA TYR A 11 -6.42 -19.39 5.03
C TYR A 11 -5.39 -18.26 4.83
N LEU A 12 -5.81 -17.10 4.33
CA LEU A 12 -4.93 -15.95 4.12
C LEU A 12 -4.48 -15.34 5.44
N PHE A 13 -5.31 -15.33 6.48
CA PHE A 13 -4.99 -14.78 7.80
C PHE A 13 -4.88 -15.89 8.84
N SER A 14 -4.04 -16.89 8.55
CA SER A 14 -3.63 -17.85 9.59
C SER A 14 -2.91 -17.12 10.73
N TRP A 15 -2.91 -17.71 11.93
CA TRP A 15 -2.20 -17.15 13.09
C TRP A 15 -0.75 -16.77 12.78
N LYS A 16 -0.04 -17.55 11.98
CA LYS A 16 1.34 -17.26 11.54
C LYS A 16 1.44 -15.92 10.80
N ILE A 17 0.52 -15.69 9.87
CA ILE A 17 0.48 -14.47 9.04
C ILE A 17 0.09 -13.25 9.88
N ILE A 18 -0.84 -13.44 10.82
CA ILE A 18 -1.21 -12.40 11.80
C ILE A 18 0.01 -12.02 12.65
N TYR A 19 0.76 -12.99 13.19
CA TYR A 19 1.97 -12.71 13.97
C TYR A 19 3.04 -11.98 13.16
N ILE A 20 3.29 -12.38 11.91
CA ILE A 20 4.24 -11.67 11.03
C ILE A 20 3.79 -10.23 10.82
N SER A 21 2.50 -10.01 10.55
CA SER A 21 1.94 -8.66 10.35
C SER A 21 2.05 -7.81 11.63
N LEU A 22 1.81 -8.40 12.80
CA LEU A 22 1.98 -7.73 14.10
C LEU A 22 3.44 -7.37 14.39
N ILE A 23 4.40 -8.24 14.04
CA ILE A 23 5.83 -7.94 14.18
C ILE A 23 6.20 -6.77 13.28
N ILE A 24 5.72 -6.74 12.04
CA ILE A 24 5.94 -5.61 11.13
C ILE A 24 5.37 -4.33 11.73
N ILE A 25 4.13 -4.37 12.25
CA ILE A 25 3.50 -3.22 12.93
C ILE A 25 4.35 -2.75 14.11
N LEU A 26 4.86 -3.66 14.94
CA LEU A 26 5.74 -3.33 16.06
C LEU A 26 7.03 -2.65 15.59
N ILE A 27 7.67 -3.17 14.55
CA ILE A 27 8.86 -2.56 13.95
C ILE A 27 8.53 -1.14 13.45
N THR A 28 7.40 -0.96 12.74
CA THR A 28 6.98 0.37 12.27
C THR A 28 6.73 1.35 13.40
N MET A 29 6.14 0.89 14.52
CA MET A 29 5.92 1.72 15.70
C MET A 29 7.24 2.24 16.25
N ILE A 30 8.22 1.36 16.44
CA ILE A 30 9.55 1.73 16.90
C ILE A 30 10.20 2.71 15.91
N SER A 31 10.09 2.45 14.61
CA SER A 31 10.64 3.33 13.57
C SER A 31 10.01 4.73 13.58
N PHE A 32 8.69 4.87 13.73
CA PHE A 32 8.05 6.19 13.81
C PHE A 32 8.55 7.00 15.00
N VAL A 33 8.72 6.35 16.15
CA VAL A 33 9.26 6.99 17.35
C VAL A 33 10.68 7.51 17.08
N PHE A 34 11.55 6.70 16.46
CA PHE A 34 12.91 7.13 16.11
C PHE A 34 12.95 8.24 15.05
N LEU A 35 12.08 8.19 14.05
CA LEU A 35 12.03 9.16 12.95
C LEU A 35 11.47 10.53 13.38
N SER A 36 10.70 10.55 14.47
CA SER A 36 10.00 11.76 14.94
C SER A 36 10.90 12.91 15.36
N LYS A 37 12.12 12.64 15.84
CA LYS A 37 13.05 13.63 16.40
C LYS A 37 12.46 14.57 17.46
N PHE A 38 11.29 14.27 18.04
CA PHE A 38 10.64 15.11 19.06
C PHE A 38 11.30 15.06 20.45
N TYR A 39 12.50 14.47 20.56
CA TYR A 39 13.31 14.41 21.78
C TYR A 39 14.22 15.64 21.98
N VAL A 40 14.16 16.62 21.07
CA VAL A 40 14.95 17.86 21.13
C VAL A 40 14.38 18.82 22.19
N ASP A 41 15.20 19.74 22.70
CA ASP A 41 14.80 20.74 23.70
C ASP A 41 13.48 21.45 23.34
N HIS A 42 12.60 21.58 24.33
CA HIS A 42 11.26 22.14 24.17
C HIS A 42 11.27 23.51 23.50
N ASN A 43 12.17 24.42 23.89
CA ASN A 43 12.26 25.76 23.31
C ASN A 43 12.56 25.74 21.81
N LEU A 44 13.33 24.75 21.35
CA LEU A 44 13.67 24.58 19.94
C LEU A 44 12.48 24.01 19.17
N LEU A 45 11.76 23.05 19.77
CA LEU A 45 10.52 22.50 19.20
C LEU A 45 9.44 23.56 19.02
N VAL A 46 9.26 24.46 19.99
CA VAL A 46 8.28 25.56 19.85
C VAL A 46 8.66 26.52 18.73
N TYR A 47 9.95 26.80 18.56
CA TYR A 47 10.41 27.76 17.56
C TYR A 47 10.38 27.19 16.13
N TYR A 48 10.64 25.89 15.97
CA TYR A 48 10.72 25.19 14.68
C TYR A 48 9.61 24.14 14.51
N GLU A 49 8.46 24.36 15.12
CA GLU A 49 7.34 23.41 15.17
C GLU A 49 6.95 22.87 13.78
N SER A 50 6.74 23.75 12.81
CA SER A 50 6.35 23.38 11.45
C SER A 50 7.38 22.49 10.76
N PHE A 51 8.67 22.78 10.96
CA PHE A 51 9.75 22.00 10.36
C PHE A 51 9.77 20.56 10.89
N TYR A 52 9.67 20.38 12.21
CA TYR A 52 9.69 19.04 12.80
C TYR A 52 8.42 18.24 12.49
N LEU A 53 7.26 18.90 12.41
CA LEU A 53 6.01 18.26 11.99
C LEU A 53 6.08 17.79 10.53
N GLU A 54 6.55 18.65 9.62
CA GLU A 54 6.73 18.27 8.20
C GLU A 54 7.72 17.12 8.05
N GLU A 55 8.85 17.15 8.78
CA GLU A 55 9.86 16.09 8.74
C GLU A 55 9.31 14.75 9.29
N TYR A 56 8.54 14.79 10.38
CA TYR A 56 7.89 13.61 10.93
C TYR A 56 6.88 13.01 9.96
N LEU A 57 6.00 13.84 9.37
CA LEU A 57 5.03 13.37 8.38
C LEU A 57 5.74 12.80 7.15
N PHE A 58 6.75 13.48 6.62
CA PHE A 58 7.48 13.03 5.43
C PHE A 58 8.14 11.67 5.62
N SER A 59 8.86 11.52 6.74
CA SER A 59 9.56 10.28 7.08
C SER A 59 8.57 9.14 7.38
N SER A 60 7.49 9.43 8.11
CA SER A 60 6.47 8.43 8.45
C SER A 60 5.72 7.94 7.22
N ILE A 61 5.29 8.85 6.34
CA ILE A 61 4.58 8.53 5.10
C ILE A 61 5.45 7.68 4.19
N SER A 62 6.72 8.06 4.03
CA SER A 62 7.69 7.29 3.25
C SER A 62 7.85 5.86 3.78
N LEU A 63 7.92 5.71 5.10
CA LEU A 63 7.98 4.39 5.74
C LEU A 63 6.68 3.59 5.53
N ILE A 64 5.51 4.21 5.67
CA ILE A 64 4.21 3.55 5.41
C ILE A 64 4.17 3.02 3.98
N LYS A 65 4.53 3.83 2.97
CA LYS A 65 4.53 3.39 1.56
C LYS A 65 5.37 2.12 1.36
N ILE A 66 6.59 2.10 1.90
CA ILE A 66 7.49 0.93 1.81
C ILE A 66 6.88 -0.30 2.50
N VAL A 67 6.35 -0.12 3.71
CA VAL A 67 5.78 -1.23 4.49
C VAL A 67 4.53 -1.79 3.81
N VAL A 68 3.69 -0.94 3.23
CA VAL A 68 2.50 -1.34 2.45
C VAL A 68 2.90 -2.15 1.21
N LEU A 69 3.97 -1.76 0.51
CA LEU A 69 4.50 -2.53 -0.62
C LEU A 69 5.00 -3.92 -0.21
N LEU A 70 5.74 -4.00 0.89
CA LEU A 70 6.24 -5.27 1.42
C LEU A 70 5.10 -6.17 1.88
N GLN A 71 4.11 -5.61 2.58
CA GLN A 71 2.96 -6.35 3.07
C GLN A 71 2.07 -6.84 1.92
N SER A 72 1.83 -6.01 0.89
CA SER A 72 1.07 -6.43 -0.29
C SER A 72 1.77 -7.55 -1.06
N MET A 73 3.09 -7.45 -1.26
CA MET A 73 3.89 -8.54 -1.83
C MET A 73 3.75 -9.84 -1.01
N PHE A 74 3.90 -9.75 0.32
CA PHE A 74 3.78 -10.90 1.23
C PHE A 74 2.38 -11.54 1.19
N LEU A 75 1.32 -10.74 1.20
CA LEU A 75 -0.06 -11.24 1.10
C LEU A 75 -0.31 -11.95 -0.24
N VAL A 76 0.21 -11.43 -1.35
CA VAL A 76 0.08 -12.06 -2.66
C VAL A 76 0.84 -13.39 -2.73
N ILE A 77 2.05 -13.48 -2.17
CA ILE A 77 2.82 -14.74 -2.07
C ILE A 77 2.02 -15.79 -1.29
N ASN A 78 1.52 -15.42 -0.10
CA ASN A 78 0.72 -16.32 0.72
C ASN A 78 -0.55 -16.75 0.01
N GLY A 79 -1.24 -15.82 -0.65
CA GLY A 79 -2.47 -16.07 -1.36
C GLY A 79 -2.29 -17.00 -2.54
N PHE A 80 -1.43 -16.65 -3.49
CA PHE A 80 -1.38 -17.32 -4.79
C PHE A 80 -0.38 -18.47 -4.86
N ILE A 81 0.62 -18.52 -3.99
CA ILE A 81 1.77 -19.43 -4.17
C ILE A 81 1.84 -20.47 -3.07
N ILE A 82 1.75 -20.06 -1.81
CA ILE A 82 1.84 -20.97 -0.66
C ILE A 82 0.52 -21.71 -0.48
N ASN A 83 -0.59 -20.98 -0.46
CA ASN A 83 -1.89 -21.56 -0.21
C ASN A 83 -2.57 -22.03 -1.51
N LYS A 84 -2.08 -23.12 -2.11
CA LYS A 84 -2.64 -23.76 -3.31
C LYS A 84 -3.92 -24.58 -3.06
N TYR A 85 -4.81 -24.13 -2.17
CA TYR A 85 -6.10 -24.81 -1.95
C TYR A 85 -7.11 -24.54 -3.07
N ASP A 86 -6.81 -23.61 -3.99
CA ASP A 86 -7.65 -23.26 -5.14
C ASP A 86 -8.04 -24.50 -5.95
N VAL A 87 -7.13 -25.46 -6.15
CA VAL A 87 -7.41 -26.71 -6.90
C VAL A 87 -8.61 -27.46 -6.32
N TYR A 88 -8.72 -27.54 -4.99
CA TYR A 88 -9.83 -28.23 -4.32
C TYR A 88 -11.16 -27.47 -4.41
N ILE A 89 -11.10 -26.13 -4.46
CA ILE A 89 -12.29 -25.28 -4.56
C ILE A 89 -12.82 -25.26 -6.00
N LEU A 90 -11.92 -25.24 -6.99
CA LEU A 90 -12.22 -25.19 -8.42
C LEU A 90 -12.93 -26.44 -8.94
N ILE A 91 -12.85 -27.56 -8.21
CA ILE A 91 -13.65 -28.77 -8.51
C ILE A 91 -15.15 -28.53 -8.27
N ARG A 92 -15.52 -27.57 -7.41
CA ARG A 92 -16.90 -27.37 -6.94
C ARG A 92 -17.50 -26.01 -7.31
N ARG A 93 -16.70 -25.06 -7.82
CA ARG A 93 -17.09 -23.66 -8.03
C ARG A 93 -16.41 -23.06 -9.26
N ASP A 94 -17.05 -22.03 -9.82
CA ASP A 94 -16.55 -21.30 -10.99
C ASP A 94 -15.22 -20.58 -10.70
N ARG A 95 -14.32 -20.62 -11.69
CA ARG A 95 -12.96 -20.04 -11.61
C ARG A 95 -12.96 -18.54 -11.32
N ILE A 96 -13.87 -17.80 -11.97
CA ILE A 96 -14.02 -16.36 -11.79
C ILE A 96 -14.46 -16.05 -10.36
N LEU A 97 -15.39 -16.84 -9.84
CA LEU A 97 -15.95 -16.62 -8.51
C LEU A 97 -14.92 -16.88 -7.42
N THR A 98 -14.06 -17.89 -7.59
CA THR A 98 -12.94 -18.15 -6.67
C THR A 98 -11.87 -17.06 -6.70
N LEU A 99 -11.50 -16.57 -7.90
CA LEU A 99 -10.50 -15.51 -8.03
C LEU A 99 -11.02 -14.20 -7.42
N THR A 100 -12.25 -13.81 -7.74
CA THR A 100 -12.86 -12.58 -7.23
C THR A 100 -13.00 -12.59 -5.71
N SER A 101 -13.40 -13.73 -5.09
CA SER A 101 -13.44 -13.82 -3.62
C SER A 101 -12.06 -13.71 -2.99
N LYS A 102 -11.03 -14.26 -3.62
CA LYS A 102 -9.64 -14.19 -3.16
C LYS A 102 -9.08 -12.77 -3.27
N LEU A 103 -9.30 -12.11 -4.40
CA LEU A 103 -8.95 -10.70 -4.62
C LEU A 103 -9.62 -9.78 -3.60
N MET A 104 -10.92 -9.97 -3.32
CA MET A 104 -11.61 -9.19 -2.30
C MET A 104 -10.96 -9.34 -0.92
N VAL A 105 -10.56 -10.54 -0.52
CA VAL A 105 -9.92 -10.77 0.78
C VAL A 105 -8.54 -10.10 0.84
N LEU A 106 -7.75 -10.15 -0.24
CA LEU A 106 -6.47 -9.45 -0.31
C LEU A 106 -6.63 -7.94 -0.20
N ILE A 107 -7.61 -7.37 -0.92
CA ILE A 107 -7.92 -5.93 -0.89
C ILE A 107 -8.40 -5.51 0.50
N ILE A 108 -9.33 -6.25 1.12
CA ILE A 108 -9.80 -5.96 2.48
C ILE A 108 -8.62 -6.04 3.47
N GLY A 109 -7.77 -7.05 3.30
CA GLY A 109 -6.55 -7.24 4.09
C GLY A 109 -5.61 -6.06 4.06
N ILE A 110 -5.28 -5.56 2.87
CA ILE A 110 -4.35 -4.42 2.73
C ILE A 110 -4.99 -3.12 3.25
N VAL A 111 -6.29 -2.91 3.02
CA VAL A 111 -7.01 -1.73 3.53
C VAL A 111 -7.00 -1.70 5.06
N ILE A 112 -7.32 -2.82 5.73
CA ILE A 112 -7.26 -2.92 7.19
C ILE A 112 -5.84 -2.63 7.70
N PHE A 113 -4.82 -3.19 7.04
CA PHE A 113 -3.44 -2.96 7.42
C PHE A 113 -3.01 -1.48 7.29
N ILE A 114 -3.41 -0.82 6.20
CA ILE A 114 -3.16 0.62 5.99
C ILE A 114 -3.84 1.45 7.08
N LEU A 115 -5.11 1.13 7.42
CA LEU A 115 -5.83 1.81 8.49
C LEU A 115 -5.08 1.70 9.83
N PHE A 116 -4.55 0.52 10.15
CA PHE A 116 -3.74 0.34 11.36
C PHE A 116 -2.46 1.19 11.34
N LEU A 117 -1.72 1.21 10.23
CA LEU A 117 -0.52 2.04 10.11
C LEU A 117 -0.81 3.53 10.22
N TYR A 118 -1.88 4.00 9.55
CA TYR A 118 -2.32 5.38 9.62
C TYR A 118 -2.70 5.80 11.04
N LEU A 119 -3.52 5.00 11.72
CA LEU A 119 -3.89 5.27 13.11
C LEU A 119 -2.67 5.29 14.03
N LEU A 120 -1.74 4.36 13.82
CA LEU A 120 -0.55 4.23 14.64
C LEU A 120 0.40 5.43 14.47
N MET A 121 0.58 5.94 13.24
CA MET A 121 1.30 7.19 12.98
C MET A 121 0.66 8.36 13.75
N ASN A 122 -0.65 8.55 13.63
CA ASN A 122 -1.33 9.65 14.31
C ASN A 122 -1.26 9.54 15.84
N ILE A 123 -1.44 8.34 16.40
CA ILE A 123 -1.34 8.11 17.86
C ILE A 123 0.06 8.45 18.38
N ILE A 124 1.10 8.05 17.66
CA ILE A 124 2.49 8.35 18.03
C ILE A 124 2.75 9.85 17.95
N GLY A 125 2.32 10.52 16.87
CA GLY A 125 2.43 11.97 16.74
C GLY A 125 1.79 12.71 17.92
N LEU A 126 0.54 12.37 18.25
CA LEU A 126 -0.20 12.95 19.38
C LEU A 126 0.46 12.64 20.73
N PHE A 127 1.06 11.48 20.89
CA PHE A 127 1.71 11.10 22.14
C PHE A 127 3.05 11.83 22.34
N LEU A 128 3.81 12.04 21.26
CA LEU A 128 5.15 12.62 21.34
C LEU A 128 5.14 14.14 21.43
N THR A 129 4.14 14.82 20.86
CA THR A 129 4.09 16.28 20.88
C THR A 129 2.67 16.82 20.95
N PRO A 130 2.39 17.80 21.84
CA PRO A 130 1.08 18.46 21.92
C PRO A 130 0.79 19.34 20.70
N TYR A 131 1.80 19.60 19.86
CA TYR A 131 1.72 20.41 18.65
C TYR A 131 1.20 19.63 17.44
N TYR A 132 1.09 18.30 17.53
CA TYR A 132 0.55 17.50 16.45
C TYR A 132 -0.94 17.75 16.28
N GLN A 133 -1.32 18.40 15.19
CA GLN A 133 -2.72 18.62 14.82
C GLN A 133 -3.14 17.65 13.73
N VAL A 134 -4.25 16.95 13.96
CA VAL A 134 -4.85 16.08 12.94
C VAL A 134 -5.63 16.96 11.97
N ASP A 135 -4.97 17.42 10.93
CA ASP A 135 -5.59 18.25 9.89
C ASP A 135 -6.42 17.43 8.90
N ILE A 136 -7.40 18.08 8.26
CA ILE A 136 -8.29 17.49 7.23
C ILE A 136 -7.47 16.86 6.09
N ASN A 137 -6.34 17.47 5.73
CA ASN A 137 -5.45 16.97 4.68
C ASN A 137 -4.84 15.60 5.02
N LEU A 138 -4.70 15.24 6.31
CA LEU A 138 -4.23 13.91 6.72
C LEU A 138 -5.29 12.82 6.45
N PHE A 139 -6.57 13.18 6.46
CA PHE A 139 -7.64 12.24 6.11
C PHE A 139 -7.72 12.02 4.59
N GLU A 140 -7.55 13.06 3.77
CA GLU A 140 -7.46 12.90 2.32
C GLU A 140 -6.29 11.97 1.93
N PHE A 141 -5.16 12.13 2.62
CA PHE A 141 -4.01 11.26 2.49
C PHE A 141 -4.30 9.78 2.81
N LEU A 142 -5.23 9.45 3.72
CA LEU A 142 -5.63 8.07 3.97
C LEU A 142 -6.25 7.43 2.72
N ILE A 143 -7.06 8.19 1.96
CA ILE A 143 -7.67 7.72 0.72
C ILE A 143 -6.58 7.43 -0.30
N ASP A 144 -5.60 8.32 -0.42
CA ASP A 144 -4.47 8.16 -1.35
C ASP A 144 -3.63 6.93 -1.01
N LEU A 145 -3.36 6.70 0.28
CA LEU A 145 -2.70 5.48 0.76
C LEU A 145 -3.47 4.21 0.43
N VAL A 146 -4.79 4.22 0.57
CA VAL A 146 -5.65 3.09 0.22
C VAL A 146 -5.58 2.81 -1.28
N ILE A 147 -5.69 3.84 -2.12
CA ILE A 147 -5.56 3.72 -3.57
C ILE A 147 -4.19 3.16 -3.95
N PHE A 148 -3.11 3.72 -3.38
CA PHE A 148 -1.74 3.26 -3.55
C PHE A 148 -1.60 1.77 -3.21
N GLY A 149 -2.04 1.35 -2.02
CA GLY A 149 -1.91 -0.03 -1.57
C GLY A 149 -2.73 -1.03 -2.39
N VAL A 150 -3.95 -0.66 -2.80
CA VAL A 150 -4.79 -1.51 -3.66
C VAL A 150 -4.15 -1.67 -5.03
N LEU A 151 -3.68 -0.59 -5.64
CA LEU A 151 -3.07 -0.61 -6.97
C LEU A 151 -1.84 -1.51 -7.00
N TYR A 152 -0.92 -1.36 -6.05
CA TYR A 152 0.26 -2.22 -5.97
C TYR A 152 -0.08 -3.67 -5.68
N THR A 153 -1.08 -3.94 -4.83
CA THR A 153 -1.58 -5.30 -4.61
C THR A 153 -2.08 -5.92 -5.92
N LEU A 154 -2.84 -5.17 -6.72
CA LEU A 154 -3.32 -5.64 -8.03
C LEU A 154 -2.18 -5.86 -9.03
N LEU A 155 -1.18 -4.97 -9.07
CA LEU A 155 0.01 -5.17 -9.90
C LEU A 155 0.74 -6.47 -9.51
N TYR A 156 0.94 -6.71 -8.21
CA TYR A 156 1.56 -7.96 -7.72
C TYR A 156 0.74 -9.18 -8.12
N VAL A 157 -0.60 -9.12 -8.03
CA VAL A 157 -1.47 -10.22 -8.46
C VAL A 157 -1.40 -10.45 -9.97
N LEU A 158 -1.45 -9.39 -10.78
CA LEU A 158 -1.33 -9.49 -12.23
C LEU A 158 -0.02 -10.20 -12.61
N LEU A 159 1.08 -9.74 -12.03
CA LEU A 159 2.40 -10.22 -12.34
C LEU A 159 2.58 -11.68 -11.90
N ILE A 160 2.08 -12.09 -10.73
CA ILE A 160 2.16 -13.50 -10.31
C ILE A 160 1.32 -14.43 -11.17
N ILE A 161 0.16 -13.97 -11.66
CA ILE A 161 -0.70 -14.77 -12.55
C ILE A 161 -0.03 -14.99 -13.91
N ILE A 162 0.71 -13.99 -14.42
CA ILE A 162 1.42 -14.07 -15.69
C ILE A 162 2.67 -14.94 -15.58
N THR A 163 3.54 -14.67 -14.59
CA THR A 163 4.88 -15.29 -14.52
C THR A 163 4.90 -16.59 -13.72
N LYS A 164 3.93 -16.79 -12.81
CA LYS A 164 3.87 -17.89 -11.85
C LYS A 164 5.16 -18.05 -11.01
N ASN A 165 5.92 -16.98 -10.80
CA ASN A 165 7.20 -17.01 -10.09
C ASN A 165 7.28 -15.95 -8.98
N MET A 166 7.61 -16.37 -7.75
CA MET A 166 7.75 -15.47 -6.59
C MET A 166 8.74 -14.32 -6.86
N TYR A 167 9.89 -14.61 -7.49
CA TYR A 167 10.96 -13.62 -7.69
C TYR A 167 10.54 -12.47 -8.60
N SER A 168 9.56 -12.70 -9.47
CA SER A 168 9.06 -11.66 -10.38
C SER A 168 8.46 -10.48 -9.63
N LEU A 169 7.90 -10.71 -8.43
CA LEU A 169 7.32 -9.64 -7.60
C LEU A 169 8.35 -8.57 -7.24
N LEU A 170 9.65 -8.91 -7.16
CA LEU A 170 10.71 -7.93 -6.92
C LEU A 170 10.78 -6.84 -8.01
N ILE A 171 10.30 -7.12 -9.22
CA ILE A 171 10.27 -6.14 -10.32
C ILE A 171 9.36 -4.96 -9.95
N ILE A 172 8.19 -5.21 -9.36
CA ILE A 172 7.25 -4.17 -8.95
C ILE A 172 7.85 -3.31 -7.83
N PHE A 173 8.56 -3.96 -6.90
CA PHE A 173 9.24 -3.26 -5.81
C PHE A 173 10.39 -2.37 -6.33
N ILE A 174 11.20 -2.87 -7.25
CA ILE A 174 12.30 -2.10 -7.88
C ILE A 174 11.74 -0.93 -8.70
N THR A 175 10.70 -1.16 -9.50
CA THR A 175 10.07 -0.11 -10.32
C THR A 175 9.41 0.98 -9.47
N TYR A 176 8.84 0.63 -8.31
CA TYR A 176 8.42 1.64 -7.33
C TYR A 176 9.60 2.50 -6.86
N PHE A 177 10.74 1.90 -6.50
CA PHE A 177 11.90 2.69 -6.07
C PHE A 177 12.37 3.66 -7.15
N VAL A 178 12.44 3.20 -8.40
CA VAL A 178 12.76 4.07 -9.54
C VAL A 178 11.76 5.24 -9.63
N SER A 179 10.46 4.97 -9.48
CA SER A 179 9.42 6.00 -9.45
C SER A 179 9.65 7.00 -8.32
N SER A 180 9.87 6.51 -7.09
CA SER A 180 10.05 7.35 -5.90
C SER A 180 11.29 8.25 -5.94
N ILE A 181 12.38 7.79 -6.55
CA ILE A 181 13.63 8.57 -6.73
C ILE A 181 13.45 9.63 -7.82
N SER A 182 12.65 9.34 -8.84
CA SER A 182 12.37 10.26 -9.94
C SER A 182 11.39 11.38 -9.59
N LEU A 183 10.76 11.32 -8.42
CA LEU A 183 9.79 12.32 -7.98
C LEU A 183 10.48 13.52 -7.35
N GLU A 184 10.15 14.69 -7.88
CA GLU A 184 10.62 15.97 -7.35
C GLU A 184 9.66 16.41 -6.23
N TYR A 185 10.19 16.57 -5.03
CA TYR A 185 9.44 17.03 -3.86
C TYR A 185 9.49 18.56 -3.76
N LEU A 186 8.48 19.17 -3.13
CA LEU A 186 8.36 20.64 -2.92
C LEU A 186 8.18 21.46 -4.21
N VAL A 187 7.83 20.79 -5.32
CA VAL A 187 7.55 21.42 -6.62
C VAL A 187 6.03 21.51 -6.84
N LEU A 188 5.57 22.46 -7.68
CA LEU A 188 4.18 22.50 -8.12
C LEU A 188 3.89 21.32 -9.05
N LYS A 189 2.69 20.74 -8.99
CA LYS A 189 2.29 19.62 -9.88
C LYS A 189 2.47 19.96 -11.37
N SER A 190 2.23 21.21 -11.77
CA SER A 190 2.42 21.68 -13.14
C SER A 190 3.85 21.54 -13.64
N ASP A 191 4.81 21.71 -12.75
CA ASP A 191 6.23 21.93 -13.07
C ASP A 191 7.03 20.62 -13.08
N LEU A 192 6.41 19.49 -12.70
CA LEU A 192 7.03 18.18 -12.75
C LEU A 192 7.56 17.84 -14.15
N SER A 193 8.73 17.19 -14.18
CA SER A 193 9.32 16.69 -15.41
C SER A 193 8.39 15.72 -16.16
N LEU A 194 8.48 15.70 -17.49
CA LEU A 194 7.66 14.81 -18.34
C LEU A 194 7.92 13.33 -17.99
N PHE A 195 9.15 13.00 -17.59
CA PHE A 195 9.53 11.66 -17.15
C PHE A 195 8.80 11.25 -15.86
N SER A 196 8.80 12.10 -14.83
CA SER A 196 8.09 11.84 -13.56
C SER A 196 6.58 11.72 -13.80
N LYS A 197 6.02 12.51 -14.72
CA LYS A 197 4.60 12.41 -15.13
C LYS A 197 4.28 11.07 -15.79
N LEU A 198 5.15 10.59 -16.68
CA LEU A 198 4.98 9.29 -17.36
C LEU A 198 5.07 8.12 -16.37
N LEU A 199 6.01 8.15 -15.43
CA LEU A 199 6.13 7.09 -14.43
C LEU A 199 4.88 7.00 -13.54
N ASN A 200 4.35 8.15 -13.11
CA ASN A 200 3.15 8.23 -12.28
C ASN A 200 1.84 7.83 -12.98
N LEU A 201 1.85 7.56 -14.30
CA LEU A 201 0.69 6.99 -14.99
C LEU A 201 0.39 5.57 -14.52
N VAL A 202 1.43 4.80 -14.20
CA VAL A 202 1.35 3.37 -13.86
C VAL A 202 1.88 3.09 -12.47
N PHE A 203 3.02 3.68 -12.10
CA PHE A 203 3.66 3.51 -10.80
C PHE A 203 3.35 4.70 -9.91
N VAL A 204 2.16 4.63 -9.32
CA VAL A 204 1.62 5.65 -8.43
C VAL A 204 2.55 5.88 -7.26
N ASP A 205 2.79 7.14 -6.95
CA ASP A 205 3.42 7.50 -5.69
C ASP A 205 2.71 8.72 -5.09
N ILE A 206 2.81 8.85 -3.78
CA ILE A 206 2.31 10.00 -3.03
C ILE A 206 3.47 10.95 -2.83
N GLY A 207 3.42 12.10 -3.50
CA GLY A 207 4.44 13.15 -3.45
C GLY A 207 4.02 14.29 -2.53
N TYR A 208 5.00 15.06 -2.04
CA TYR A 208 4.74 16.32 -1.34
C TYR A 208 4.82 17.48 -2.34
N PHE A 209 3.66 18.02 -2.70
CA PHE A 209 3.52 19.10 -3.67
C PHE A 209 3.32 20.44 -3.01
N LYS A 210 3.98 21.47 -3.56
CA LYS A 210 3.84 22.84 -3.06
C LYS A 210 2.38 23.29 -3.12
N ASN A 211 1.87 23.86 -2.02
CA ASN A 211 0.49 24.34 -1.81
C ASN A 211 -0.61 23.25 -1.73
N LEU A 212 -0.32 22.00 -2.04
CA LEU A 212 -1.29 20.89 -1.99
C LEU A 212 -0.99 19.89 -0.87
N GLY A 213 0.25 19.86 -0.36
CA GLY A 213 0.67 18.89 0.64
C GLY A 213 0.91 17.51 0.02
N TYR A 214 0.59 16.45 0.77
CA TYR A 214 0.67 15.07 0.26
C TYR A 214 -0.52 14.77 -0.63
N ASP A 215 -0.25 14.45 -1.89
CA ASP A 215 -1.30 14.17 -2.88
C ASP A 215 -0.73 13.24 -3.96
N LEU A 216 -1.61 12.60 -4.70
CA LEU A 216 -1.28 11.84 -5.90
C LEU A 216 -1.08 12.79 -7.09
N TYR A 217 -0.31 12.38 -8.11
CA TYR A 217 -0.09 13.25 -9.26
C TYR A 217 -1.37 13.49 -10.08
N PHE A 218 -2.04 12.40 -10.50
CA PHE A 218 -3.36 12.46 -11.12
C PHE A 218 -4.47 12.41 -10.06
N SER A 219 -5.71 12.70 -10.47
CA SER A 219 -6.84 12.64 -9.55
C SER A 219 -7.12 11.22 -9.06
N ASN A 220 -7.71 11.11 -7.86
CA ASN A 220 -8.09 9.83 -7.26
C ASN A 220 -9.00 9.00 -8.18
N LEU A 221 -9.87 9.66 -8.96
CA LEU A 221 -10.72 9.01 -9.96
C LEU A 221 -9.93 8.30 -11.07
N TYR A 222 -8.82 8.89 -11.54
CA TYR A 222 -7.96 8.26 -12.54
C TYR A 222 -7.38 6.94 -12.01
N TYR A 223 -6.85 6.95 -10.79
CA TYR A 223 -6.24 5.76 -10.21
C TYR A 223 -7.27 4.69 -9.81
N ILE A 224 -8.47 5.10 -9.39
CA ILE A 224 -9.59 4.17 -9.19
C ILE A 224 -9.98 3.50 -10.52
N ALA A 225 -10.07 4.27 -11.62
CA ALA A 225 -10.32 3.70 -12.94
C ALA A 225 -9.21 2.74 -13.38
N LEU A 226 -7.95 3.06 -13.08
CA LEU A 226 -6.81 2.18 -13.33
C LEU A 226 -6.92 0.86 -12.53
N CYS A 227 -7.32 0.92 -11.26
CA CYS A 227 -7.59 -0.27 -10.46
C CYS A 227 -8.68 -1.16 -11.07
N PHE A 228 -9.76 -0.58 -11.58
CA PHE A 228 -10.81 -1.34 -12.29
C PHE A 228 -10.26 -1.97 -13.58
N GLY A 229 -9.50 -1.22 -14.38
CA GLY A 229 -8.85 -1.74 -15.57
C GLY A 229 -7.91 -2.92 -15.27
N LEU A 230 -7.09 -2.81 -14.20
CA LEU A 230 -6.23 -3.90 -13.75
C LEU A 230 -7.02 -5.13 -13.31
N LEU A 231 -8.13 -4.94 -12.58
CA LEU A 231 -9.01 -6.04 -12.18
C LEU A 231 -9.57 -6.79 -13.39
N GLU A 232 -10.03 -6.08 -14.42
CA GLU A 232 -10.50 -6.70 -15.66
C GLU A 232 -9.40 -7.51 -16.36
N VAL A 233 -8.20 -6.92 -16.48
CA VAL A 233 -7.04 -7.59 -17.07
C VAL A 233 -6.69 -8.87 -16.30
N ILE A 234 -6.66 -8.80 -14.95
CA ILE A 234 -6.42 -9.96 -14.08
C ILE A 234 -7.44 -11.07 -14.35
N LEU A 235 -8.73 -10.74 -14.43
CA LEU A 235 -9.80 -11.71 -14.69
C LEU A 235 -9.64 -12.38 -16.05
N VAL A 236 -9.30 -11.61 -17.09
CA VAL A 236 -9.10 -12.14 -18.45
C VAL A 236 -7.90 -13.09 -18.49
N PHE A 237 -6.76 -12.71 -17.92
CA PHE A 237 -5.55 -13.54 -17.92
C PHE A 237 -5.72 -14.81 -17.07
N TYR A 238 -6.37 -14.71 -15.91
CA TYR A 238 -6.60 -15.88 -15.07
C TYR A 238 -7.51 -16.92 -15.73
N ASN A 239 -8.52 -16.48 -16.49
CA ASN A 239 -9.39 -17.39 -17.23
C ASN A 239 -8.68 -18.11 -18.38
N LYS A 240 -7.71 -17.46 -19.02
CA LYS A 240 -6.93 -18.04 -20.13
C LYS A 240 -5.82 -18.97 -19.69
N ASN A 241 -5.29 -18.79 -18.48
CA ASN A 241 -4.16 -19.56 -17.98
C ASN A 241 -4.59 -20.90 -17.34
N ASP A 242 -3.82 -21.96 -17.62
CA ASP A 242 -4.01 -23.23 -16.93
C ASP A 242 -3.61 -23.14 -15.46
N ILE A 243 -4.48 -23.67 -14.59
CA ILE A 243 -4.32 -23.66 -13.12
C ILE A 243 -3.25 -24.67 -12.67
N ILE A 244 -2.99 -25.71 -13.47
CA ILE A 244 -2.06 -26.79 -13.13
C ILE A 244 -0.68 -26.42 -13.70
N ASN A 245 0.16 -25.82 -12.85
CA ASN A 245 1.63 -25.84 -12.95
C ASN A 245 2.23 -26.01 -11.53
#